data_AF-A0A512DQD6-F1
#
_entry.id   AF-A0A512DQD6-F1
#
_cell.length_a   1.000
_cell.length_b   1.000
_cell.length_c   1.000
_cell.angle_alpha   90.00
_cell.angle_beta   90.00
_cell.angle_gamma   90.00
#
_symmetry.space_group_name_H-M   'P 1'
#
loop_
_entity.id
_entity.type
_entity.pdbx_description
1 polymer ?
#
loop_
_entity_poly.entity_id
_entity_poly.type
_entity_poly.pdbx_seq_one_letter_code
_entity_poly.pdbx_strand_id
1 'polypeptide(L)'
;MAINLPAVRSAATGVVSAAQVLTLPAGQHAVSLRQCRHPVLLLQGMPAPCIQLAVPPPLPGMPPKARLLGLDPGVSAWLTRPGDVMMVEVLADSAPVIITTYSPSTYPDAGLDIRVVAVHTAESRKSPRIDAMAHISRRGDVRMADGEWLGQPESRLAIEGFALKLDNAGSDLSVEYKAYAAGGKESPWTAGGSFCGSKGRRQHLSGIAVRLHGKHAEQFDIGYKAAFASGHVTDVRRNGERCGSPEANDVLVAIRVKISAGMF
;
A
#
# COMPACT_ATOMS: atom_id res chain seq x y z
N MET A 1 -17.87 -5.58 -9.30
CA MET A 1 -19.29 -5.31 -9.61
C MET A 1 -19.72 -6.28 -10.69
N ALA A 2 -20.84 -7.00 -10.50
CA ALA A 2 -21.45 -7.80 -11.57
C ALA A 2 -22.37 -6.88 -12.38
N ILE A 3 -22.34 -7.01 -13.71
CA ILE A 3 -22.99 -6.08 -14.62
C ILE A 3 -24.04 -6.85 -15.43
N ASN A 4 -25.29 -6.38 -15.44
CA ASN A 4 -26.40 -7.00 -16.15
C ASN A 4 -26.82 -6.11 -17.34
N LEU A 5 -26.93 -6.68 -18.54
CA LEU A 5 -27.02 -5.95 -19.82
C LEU A 5 -28.34 -6.31 -20.54
N PRO A 6 -29.32 -5.40 -20.68
CA PRO A 6 -30.51 -5.67 -21.50
C PRO A 6 -30.18 -5.57 -23.00
N ALA A 7 -30.62 -6.57 -23.77
CA ALA A 7 -30.39 -6.69 -25.20
C ALA A 7 -31.31 -5.78 -26.05
N VAL A 8 -30.76 -5.12 -27.07
CA VAL A 8 -31.54 -4.44 -28.13
C VAL A 8 -31.47 -5.27 -29.42
N ARG A 9 -32.62 -5.57 -30.03
CA ARG A 9 -32.72 -6.44 -31.21
C ARG A 9 -32.52 -5.64 -32.51
N SER A 10 -31.59 -6.05 -33.36
CA SER A 10 -31.55 -5.68 -34.77
C SER A 10 -31.75 -6.94 -35.62
N ALA A 11 -32.77 -6.94 -36.49
CA ALA A 11 -33.30 -8.15 -37.14
C ALA A 11 -32.51 -8.64 -38.38
N ALA A 12 -31.33 -8.08 -38.69
CA ALA A 12 -30.66 -8.35 -39.97
C ALA A 12 -29.33 -9.13 -39.90
N THR A 13 -28.70 -9.30 -38.71
CA THR A 13 -27.31 -9.78 -38.60
C THR A 13 -27.10 -11.03 -37.76
N GLY A 14 -28.17 -11.65 -37.23
CA GLY A 14 -28.05 -12.85 -36.39
C GLY A 14 -27.33 -12.62 -35.06
N VAL A 15 -27.08 -11.35 -34.70
CA VAL A 15 -26.38 -10.92 -33.49
C VAL A 15 -27.25 -9.91 -32.76
N VAL A 16 -27.21 -9.98 -31.44
CA VAL A 16 -27.81 -9.04 -30.50
C VAL A 16 -26.69 -8.39 -29.72
N SER A 17 -26.73 -7.08 -29.56
CA SER A 17 -25.70 -6.33 -28.84
C SER A 17 -26.27 -5.54 -27.68
N ALA A 18 -25.46 -5.35 -26.64
CA ALA A 18 -25.75 -4.44 -25.55
C ALA A 18 -24.49 -3.67 -25.18
N ALA A 19 -24.60 -2.35 -25.06
CA ALA A 19 -23.48 -1.47 -24.72
C ALA A 19 -23.72 -0.80 -23.37
N GLN A 20 -22.66 -0.69 -22.57
CA GLN A 20 -22.65 0.05 -21.31
C GLN A 20 -21.39 0.88 -21.18
N VAL A 21 -21.53 2.02 -20.51
CA VAL A 21 -20.43 2.91 -20.18
C VAL A 21 -20.15 2.81 -18.69
N LEU A 22 -18.93 2.42 -18.34
CA LEU A 22 -18.44 2.38 -16.97
C LEU A 22 -17.50 3.56 -16.73
N THR A 23 -17.68 4.29 -15.64
CA THR A 23 -16.71 5.30 -15.21
C THR A 23 -15.72 4.64 -14.27
N LEU A 24 -14.46 4.53 -14.70
CA LEU A 24 -13.39 3.97 -13.88
C LEU A 24 -12.57 5.10 -13.24
N PRO A 25 -12.18 4.97 -11.96
CA PRO A 25 -11.29 5.93 -11.31
C PRO A 25 -9.86 5.82 -11.87
N ALA A 26 -9.03 6.82 -11.60
CA ALA A 26 -7.60 6.82 -11.91
C ALA A 26 -6.90 5.51 -11.52
N GLY A 27 -5.93 5.10 -12.34
CA GLY A 27 -5.13 3.88 -12.12
C GLY A 27 -5.37 2.78 -13.16
N GLN A 28 -4.81 1.60 -12.91
CA GLN A 28 -4.93 0.45 -13.81
C GLN A 28 -6.12 -0.42 -13.43
N HIS A 29 -6.80 -0.96 -14.42
CA HIS A 29 -7.94 -1.86 -14.26
C HIS A 29 -7.81 -3.02 -15.23
N ALA A 30 -8.10 -4.24 -14.77
CA ALA A 30 -8.18 -5.42 -15.62
C ALA A 30 -9.66 -5.69 -15.93
N VAL A 31 -10.00 -5.70 -17.21
CA VAL A 31 -11.29 -6.15 -17.72
C VAL A 31 -11.11 -7.56 -18.28
N SER A 32 -11.87 -8.51 -17.77
CA SER A 32 -11.71 -9.93 -18.12
C SER A 32 -13.03 -10.59 -18.49
N LEU A 33 -12.99 -11.45 -19.51
CA LEU A 33 -14.05 -12.41 -19.79
C LEU A 33 -13.77 -13.66 -18.96
N ARG A 34 -14.56 -13.90 -17.92
CA ARG A 34 -14.32 -14.99 -16.96
C ARG A 34 -14.99 -16.28 -17.40
N GLN A 35 -16.21 -16.18 -17.90
CA GLN A 35 -17.01 -17.32 -18.32
C GLN A 35 -17.91 -16.94 -19.50
N CYS A 36 -18.22 -17.94 -20.31
CA CYS A 36 -19.22 -17.89 -21.37
C CYS A 36 -19.99 -19.21 -21.35
N ARG A 37 -21.31 -19.16 -21.14
CA ARG A 37 -22.13 -20.38 -20.98
C ARG A 37 -22.42 -21.08 -22.31
N HIS A 38 -22.32 -20.37 -23.42
CA HIS A 38 -22.64 -20.88 -24.75
C HIS A 38 -21.39 -20.95 -25.64
N PRO A 39 -21.36 -21.84 -26.66
CA PRO A 39 -20.24 -21.95 -27.58
C PRO A 39 -20.05 -20.68 -28.41
N VAL A 40 -18.82 -20.41 -28.84
CA VAL A 40 -18.53 -19.34 -29.80
C VAL A 40 -18.84 -19.83 -31.22
N LEU A 41 -19.69 -19.08 -31.92
CA LEU A 41 -19.99 -19.23 -33.33
C LEU A 41 -19.28 -18.15 -34.14
N LEU A 42 -18.92 -18.47 -35.37
CA LEU A 42 -18.44 -17.48 -36.34
C LEU A 42 -19.63 -16.97 -37.16
N LEU A 43 -20.18 -15.82 -36.79
CA LEU A 43 -21.30 -15.19 -37.47
C LEU A 43 -20.77 -14.10 -38.41
N GLN A 44 -20.85 -14.34 -39.71
CA GLN A 44 -20.33 -13.42 -40.75
C GLN A 44 -18.84 -13.05 -40.51
N GLY A 45 -18.04 -14.01 -40.05
CA GLY A 45 -16.61 -13.79 -39.74
C GLY A 45 -16.33 -13.18 -38.37
N MET A 46 -17.35 -12.81 -37.60
CA MET A 46 -17.21 -12.30 -36.24
C MET A 46 -17.44 -13.42 -35.22
N PRO A 47 -16.52 -13.67 -34.27
CA PRO A 47 -16.77 -14.58 -33.17
C PRO A 47 -17.83 -14.00 -32.23
N ALA A 48 -18.89 -14.75 -31.96
CA ALA A 48 -19.92 -14.41 -31.00
C ALA A 48 -20.33 -15.67 -30.20
N PRO A 49 -20.47 -15.59 -28.87
CA PRO A 49 -20.54 -14.36 -28.09
C PRO A 49 -19.15 -13.79 -27.74
N CYS A 50 -19.04 -12.47 -27.71
CA CYS A 50 -17.79 -11.76 -27.43
C CYS A 50 -18.03 -10.39 -26.78
N ILE A 51 -16.94 -9.77 -26.34
CA ILE A 51 -16.91 -8.42 -25.78
C ILE A 51 -16.02 -7.55 -26.66
N GLN A 52 -16.50 -6.38 -27.04
CA GLN A 52 -15.67 -5.28 -27.50
C GLN A 52 -15.51 -4.26 -26.37
N LEU A 53 -14.25 -3.94 -26.06
CA LEU A 53 -13.88 -2.94 -25.06
C LEU A 53 -13.26 -1.74 -25.78
N ALA A 54 -13.76 -0.54 -25.48
CA ALA A 54 -13.27 0.70 -26.08
C ALA A 54 -13.12 1.80 -25.04
N VAL A 55 -12.17 2.70 -25.28
CA VAL A 55 -12.04 3.96 -24.57
C VAL A 55 -12.38 5.09 -25.55
N PRO A 56 -13.22 6.07 -25.18
CA PRO A 56 -13.50 7.20 -26.05
C PRO A 56 -12.22 7.95 -26.44
N PRO A 57 -12.03 8.29 -27.73
CA PRO A 57 -10.88 9.08 -28.15
C PRO A 57 -10.93 10.48 -27.49
N PRO A 58 -9.77 11.10 -27.24
CA PRO A 58 -9.74 12.46 -26.73
C PRO A 58 -10.32 13.44 -27.76
N LEU A 59 -10.88 14.54 -27.27
CA LEU A 59 -11.21 15.69 -28.13
C LEU A 59 -9.90 16.27 -28.73
N PRO A 60 -9.97 16.91 -29.90
CA PRO A 60 -8.81 17.58 -30.49
C PRO A 60 -8.12 18.52 -29.49
N GLY A 61 -6.80 18.37 -29.33
CA GLY A 61 -6.00 19.18 -28.40
C GLY A 61 -6.07 18.77 -26.93
N MET A 62 -6.84 17.74 -26.57
CA MET A 62 -6.90 17.21 -25.20
C MET A 62 -6.07 15.92 -25.07
N PRO A 63 -5.42 15.68 -23.92
CA PRO A 63 -4.76 14.40 -23.67
C PRO A 63 -5.81 13.28 -23.50
N PRO A 64 -5.47 12.01 -23.80
CA PRO A 64 -6.34 10.88 -23.53
C PRO A 64 -6.58 10.73 -22.03
N LYS A 65 -7.84 10.49 -21.63
CA LYS A 65 -8.19 10.22 -20.22
C LYS A 65 -7.95 8.77 -19.81
N ALA A 66 -7.94 7.85 -20.77
CA ALA A 66 -7.58 6.46 -20.56
C ALA A 66 -7.02 5.85 -21.85
N ARG A 67 -6.41 4.68 -21.74
CA ARG A 67 -5.92 3.88 -22.87
C ARG A 67 -6.08 2.39 -22.60
N LEU A 68 -6.22 1.61 -23.67
CA LEU A 68 -6.08 0.16 -23.61
C LEU A 68 -4.60 -0.17 -23.78
N LEU A 69 -4.01 -0.86 -22.81
CA LEU A 69 -2.56 -1.12 -22.83
C LEU A 69 -2.22 -2.10 -23.95
N GLY A 70 -1.16 -1.77 -24.70
CA GLY A 70 -0.70 -2.57 -25.84
C GLY A 70 -1.48 -2.34 -27.14
N LEU A 71 -2.42 -1.38 -27.17
CA LEU A 71 -3.15 -0.99 -28.37
C LEU A 71 -2.90 0.49 -28.70
N ASP A 72 -2.96 0.82 -29.99
CA ASP A 72 -2.90 2.20 -30.44
C ASP A 72 -4.15 2.98 -30.00
N PRO A 73 -4.05 4.32 -29.80
CA PRO A 73 -5.19 5.15 -29.43
C PRO A 73 -6.36 5.01 -30.42
N GLY A 74 -7.58 4.83 -29.88
CA GLY A 74 -8.79 4.67 -30.68
C GLY A 74 -9.07 3.24 -31.16
N VAL A 75 -8.13 2.30 -30.96
CA VAL A 75 -8.36 0.88 -31.25
C VAL A 75 -9.13 0.22 -30.10
N SER A 76 -10.19 -0.52 -30.42
CA SER A 76 -10.94 -1.32 -29.45
C SER A 76 -10.32 -2.71 -29.26
N ALA A 77 -10.34 -3.23 -28.04
CA ALA A 77 -9.97 -4.62 -27.76
C ALA A 77 -11.18 -5.55 -27.94
N TRP A 78 -10.92 -6.80 -28.33
CA TRP A 78 -11.92 -7.86 -28.42
C TRP A 78 -11.54 -9.01 -27.48
N LEU A 79 -12.48 -9.41 -26.61
CA LEU A 79 -12.34 -10.58 -25.74
C LEU A 79 -13.34 -11.64 -26.21
N THR A 80 -12.82 -12.80 -26.59
CA THR A 80 -13.59 -13.85 -27.28
C THR A 80 -13.58 -15.17 -26.53
N ARG A 81 -12.65 -15.35 -25.58
CA ARG A 81 -12.47 -16.59 -24.82
C ARG A 81 -12.47 -16.32 -23.32
N PRO A 82 -13.06 -17.22 -22.52
CA PRO A 82 -12.83 -17.23 -21.07
C PRO A 82 -11.33 -17.24 -20.75
N GLY A 83 -10.89 -16.32 -19.91
CA GLY A 83 -9.49 -16.08 -19.60
C GLY A 83 -8.87 -14.89 -20.34
N ASP A 84 -9.50 -14.37 -21.39
CA ASP A 84 -9.04 -13.15 -22.05
C ASP A 84 -9.12 -11.96 -21.09
N VAL A 85 -8.05 -11.17 -21.06
CA VAL A 85 -7.92 -9.97 -20.22
C VAL A 85 -7.43 -8.80 -21.06
N MET A 86 -8.05 -7.65 -20.90
CA MET A 86 -7.55 -6.36 -21.38
C MET A 86 -7.29 -5.43 -20.21
N MET A 87 -6.11 -4.82 -20.22
CA MET A 87 -5.72 -3.82 -19.23
C MET A 87 -6.12 -2.43 -19.72
N VAL A 88 -6.80 -1.70 -18.85
CA VAL A 88 -7.18 -0.31 -19.04
C VAL A 88 -6.38 0.54 -18.08
N GLU A 89 -5.69 1.54 -18.60
CA GLU A 89 -5.01 2.55 -17.78
C GLU A 89 -5.80 3.86 -17.84
N VAL A 90 -6.25 4.34 -16.67
CA VAL A 90 -6.97 5.60 -16.51
C VAL A 90 -5.98 6.66 -16.04
N LEU A 91 -5.77 7.67 -16.89
CA LEU A 91 -4.72 8.70 -16.78
C LEU A 91 -5.22 9.98 -16.08
N ALA A 92 -6.54 10.19 -16.03
CA ALA A 92 -7.19 11.30 -15.34
C ALA A 92 -7.88 10.81 -14.06
N ASP A 93 -8.47 11.70 -13.26
CA ASP A 93 -9.21 11.34 -12.03
C ASP A 93 -10.26 10.24 -12.26
N SER A 94 -10.89 10.27 -13.43
CA SER A 94 -11.72 9.18 -13.94
C SER A 94 -11.83 9.21 -15.48
N ALA A 95 -12.18 8.08 -16.07
CA ALA A 95 -12.46 7.97 -17.49
C ALA A 95 -13.62 7.01 -17.80
N PRO A 96 -14.42 7.31 -18.83
CA PRO A 96 -15.41 6.37 -19.35
C PRO A 96 -14.72 5.23 -20.12
N VAL A 97 -15.23 4.02 -19.93
CA VAL A 97 -14.87 2.80 -20.65
C VAL A 97 -16.14 2.18 -21.18
N ILE A 98 -16.18 1.89 -22.48
CA ILE A 98 -17.34 1.31 -23.15
C ILE A 98 -17.13 -0.20 -23.26
N ILE A 99 -18.10 -0.96 -22.78
CA ILE A 99 -18.18 -2.41 -22.94
C ILE A 99 -19.39 -2.71 -23.80
N THR A 100 -19.17 -3.30 -24.97
CA THR A 100 -20.21 -3.78 -25.85
C THR A 100 -20.15 -5.30 -25.90
N THR A 101 -21.24 -5.97 -25.55
CA THR A 101 -21.38 -7.41 -25.78
C THR A 101 -22.04 -7.67 -27.11
N TYR A 102 -21.64 -8.75 -27.76
CA TYR A 102 -22.28 -9.30 -28.94
C TYR A 102 -22.61 -10.76 -28.64
N SER A 103 -23.87 -11.13 -28.81
CA SER A 103 -24.38 -12.50 -28.60
C SER A 103 -25.14 -12.96 -29.85
N PRO A 104 -25.10 -14.24 -30.22
CA PRO A 104 -25.98 -14.78 -31.25
C PRO A 104 -27.46 -14.54 -30.92
N SER A 105 -28.27 -14.18 -31.90
CA SER A 105 -29.71 -13.91 -31.70
C SER A 105 -30.49 -15.15 -31.29
N THR A 106 -29.93 -16.34 -31.51
CA THR A 106 -30.48 -17.63 -31.07
C THR A 106 -30.33 -17.86 -29.57
N TYR A 107 -29.36 -17.21 -28.91
CA TYR A 107 -29.21 -17.20 -27.45
C TYR A 107 -28.66 -15.83 -26.97
N PRO A 108 -29.51 -14.79 -26.91
CA PRO A 108 -29.08 -13.43 -26.60
C PRO A 108 -28.44 -13.29 -25.20
N ASP A 109 -28.92 -14.05 -24.21
CA ASP A 109 -28.23 -14.25 -22.94
C ASP A 109 -27.20 -15.38 -23.08
N ALA A 110 -26.07 -15.02 -23.69
CA ALA A 110 -24.95 -15.93 -23.85
C ALA A 110 -24.29 -16.32 -22.51
N GLY A 111 -24.64 -15.66 -21.39
CA GLY A 111 -24.02 -15.89 -20.08
C GLY A 111 -22.57 -15.44 -20.03
N LEU A 112 -22.27 -14.25 -20.57
CA LEU A 112 -20.94 -13.63 -20.46
C LEU A 112 -20.74 -13.09 -19.03
N ASP A 113 -19.77 -13.64 -18.30
CA ASP A 113 -19.32 -13.09 -17.02
C ASP A 113 -18.14 -12.15 -17.24
N ILE A 114 -18.40 -10.84 -17.11
CA ILE A 114 -17.42 -9.77 -17.29
C ILE A 114 -16.99 -9.27 -15.92
N ARG A 115 -15.70 -9.33 -15.64
CA ARG A 115 -15.13 -8.82 -14.40
C ARG A 115 -14.17 -7.67 -14.67
N VAL A 116 -14.48 -6.52 -14.07
CA VAL A 116 -13.58 -5.38 -13.95
C VAL A 116 -13.01 -5.34 -12.54
N VAL A 117 -11.69 -5.33 -12.41
CA VAL A 117 -11.00 -5.14 -11.13
C VAL A 117 -10.00 -4.01 -11.23
N ALA A 118 -9.97 -3.15 -10.21
CA ALA A 118 -8.86 -2.23 -10.03
C ALA A 118 -7.59 -3.06 -9.80
N VAL A 119 -6.65 -2.92 -10.73
CA VAL A 119 -5.28 -3.38 -10.54
C VAL A 119 -4.64 -2.29 -9.73
N HIS A 120 -4.76 -2.46 -8.42
CA HIS A 120 -3.69 -2.01 -7.57
C HIS A 120 -2.49 -2.77 -8.11
N THR A 121 -1.59 -2.09 -8.83
CA THR A 121 -0.20 -2.41 -8.63
C THR A 121 -0.11 -2.56 -7.13
N ALA A 122 0.33 -3.71 -6.64
CA ALA A 122 1.10 -3.64 -5.44
C ALA A 122 2.10 -2.55 -5.79
N GLU A 123 1.86 -1.31 -5.32
CA GLU A 123 2.94 -0.52 -4.83
C GLU A 123 3.79 -1.58 -4.17
N SER A 124 5.03 -1.72 -4.62
CA SER A 124 6.03 -2.25 -3.72
C SER A 124 5.83 -1.39 -2.48
N ARG A 125 4.99 -1.86 -1.56
CA ARG A 125 4.70 -1.24 -0.29
C ARG A 125 6.00 -1.57 0.36
N LYS A 126 7.00 -0.73 0.11
CA LYS A 126 8.26 -0.75 0.83
C LYS A 126 7.77 -0.84 2.25
N SER A 127 7.93 -2.01 2.85
CA SER A 127 7.43 -2.24 4.20
C SER A 127 8.00 -1.08 4.98
N PRO A 128 7.16 -0.25 5.62
CA PRO A 128 7.62 1.00 6.19
C PRO A 128 8.86 0.69 7.04
N ARG A 129 9.95 1.40 6.78
CA ARG A 129 11.24 1.12 7.45
C ARG A 129 11.50 2.19 8.47
N ILE A 130 12.06 1.77 9.59
CA ILE A 130 12.55 2.69 10.62
C ILE A 130 14.02 2.94 10.32
N ASP A 131 14.36 4.17 9.93
CA ASP A 131 15.73 4.67 10.03
C ASP A 131 15.93 5.18 11.46
N ALA A 132 17.04 4.81 12.08
CA ALA A 132 17.29 5.12 13.47
C ALA A 132 18.77 5.42 13.73
N MET A 133 19.01 6.40 14.59
CA MET A 133 20.34 6.80 15.04
C MET A 133 20.35 7.02 16.54
N ALA A 134 21.43 6.63 17.22
CA ALA A 134 21.66 6.87 18.63
C ALA A 134 23.02 7.52 18.84
N HIS A 135 23.11 8.45 19.79
CA HIS A 135 24.38 8.91 20.31
C HIS A 135 24.78 8.03 21.50
N ILE A 136 25.85 7.27 21.33
CA ILE A 136 26.40 6.39 22.37
C ILE A 136 27.57 7.10 23.04
N SER A 137 27.53 7.16 24.37
CA SER A 137 28.59 7.75 25.18
C SER A 137 29.97 7.20 24.79
N ARG A 138 30.94 8.10 24.60
CA ARG A 138 32.33 7.81 24.16
C ARG A 138 32.50 7.15 22.79
N ARG A 139 31.42 6.81 22.08
CA ARG A 139 31.45 6.21 20.73
C ARG A 139 30.93 7.17 19.65
N GLY A 140 30.00 8.05 19.99
CA GLY A 140 29.38 8.98 19.05
C GLY A 140 28.11 8.42 18.41
N ASP A 141 27.74 9.00 17.27
CA ASP A 141 26.51 8.65 16.56
C ASP A 141 26.66 7.30 15.85
N VAL A 142 25.71 6.38 16.08
CA VAL A 142 25.60 5.09 15.39
C VAL A 142 24.24 4.98 14.71
N ARG A 143 24.20 4.31 13.56
CA ARG A 143 22.94 4.03 12.83
C ARG A 143 22.54 2.57 12.97
N MET A 144 21.23 2.36 12.99
CA MET A 144 20.62 1.03 12.99
C MET A 144 20.70 0.41 11.59
N ALA A 145 21.09 -0.86 11.50
CA ALA A 145 20.85 -1.66 10.31
C ALA A 145 19.42 -2.22 10.35
N ASP A 146 18.80 -2.46 9.20
CA ASP A 146 17.38 -2.83 9.13
C ASP A 146 16.99 -4.00 10.06
N GLY A 147 16.15 -3.72 11.06
CA GLY A 147 15.60 -4.71 11.99
C GLY A 147 16.53 -5.17 13.12
N GLU A 148 17.76 -4.64 13.18
CA GLU A 148 18.78 -4.92 14.18
C GLU A 148 18.66 -4.01 15.42
N TRP A 149 19.49 -4.28 16.43
CA TRP A 149 19.64 -3.39 17.58
C TRP A 149 20.34 -2.08 17.21
N LEU A 150 19.75 -0.95 17.60
CA LEU A 150 20.42 0.33 17.69
C LEU A 150 21.18 0.39 19.02
N GLY A 151 22.50 0.20 18.94
CA GLY A 151 23.35 -0.02 20.12
C GLY A 151 23.77 -1.48 20.24
N GLN A 152 24.23 -1.88 21.42
CA GLN A 152 24.70 -3.24 21.67
C GLN A 152 24.14 -3.70 23.02
N PRO A 153 23.26 -4.71 23.06
CA PRO A 153 22.65 -5.20 24.30
C PRO A 153 23.67 -5.59 25.38
N GLU A 154 24.84 -6.10 24.98
CA GLU A 154 25.91 -6.55 25.87
C GLU A 154 26.87 -5.42 26.27
N SER A 155 26.67 -4.20 25.76
CA SER A 155 27.51 -3.05 26.07
C SER A 155 27.17 -2.45 27.43
N ARG A 156 28.12 -1.68 27.98
CA ARG A 156 27.91 -0.82 29.16
C ARG A 156 27.89 0.67 28.81
N LEU A 157 27.95 1.00 27.53
CA LEU A 157 27.95 2.40 27.07
C LEU A 157 26.51 2.90 26.93
N ALA A 158 26.20 3.98 27.63
CA ALA A 158 24.88 4.60 27.62
C ALA A 158 24.50 5.16 26.25
N ILE A 159 23.23 4.99 25.90
CA ILE A 159 22.55 5.85 24.93
C ILE A 159 22.20 7.16 25.64
N GLU A 160 22.72 8.28 25.13
CA GLU A 160 22.42 9.62 25.66
C GLU A 160 21.23 10.28 24.95
N GLY A 161 20.95 9.84 23.72
CA GLY A 161 19.85 10.31 22.90
C GLY A 161 19.74 9.55 21.58
N PHE A 162 18.61 9.70 20.91
CA PHE A 162 18.31 8.99 19.67
C PHE A 162 17.36 9.78 18.76
N ALA A 163 17.31 9.39 17.49
CA ALA A 163 16.34 9.87 16.51
C ALA A 163 15.78 8.67 15.74
N LEU A 164 14.47 8.64 15.53
CA LEU A 164 13.77 7.64 14.72
C LEU A 164 13.05 8.36 13.59
N LYS A 165 13.13 7.84 12.37
CA LYS A 165 12.40 8.37 11.22
C LYS A 165 11.73 7.21 10.49
N LEU A 166 10.47 7.40 10.13
CA LEU A 166 9.78 6.46 9.27
C LEU A 166 10.05 6.83 7.81
N ASP A 167 10.60 5.90 7.04
CA ASP A 167 10.57 5.97 5.58
C ASP A 167 9.27 5.32 5.10
N ASN A 168 8.37 6.16 4.63
CA ASN A 168 6.95 5.83 4.40
C ASN A 168 6.48 6.16 2.97
N ALA A 169 7.41 6.44 2.07
CA ALA A 169 7.19 6.77 0.65
C ALA A 169 6.11 7.83 0.37
N GLY A 170 5.87 8.78 1.29
CA GLY A 170 4.91 9.88 1.10
C GLY A 170 3.52 9.62 1.67
N SER A 171 3.31 8.53 2.42
CA SER A 171 2.07 8.32 3.19
C SER A 171 1.97 9.30 4.38
N ASP A 172 0.75 9.65 4.78
CA ASP A 172 0.49 10.41 6.03
C ASP A 172 0.58 9.47 7.24
N LEU A 173 1.82 9.04 7.54
CA LEU A 173 2.17 8.14 8.63
C LEU A 173 3.54 8.51 9.19
N SER A 174 3.64 8.96 10.42
CA SER A 174 4.89 9.35 11.07
C SER A 174 5.09 8.62 12.39
N VAL A 175 6.30 8.68 12.93
CA VAL A 175 6.60 8.24 14.30
C VAL A 175 6.76 9.45 15.21
N GLU A 176 6.33 9.30 16.45
CA GLU A 176 6.68 10.18 17.56
C GLU A 176 7.29 9.35 18.70
N TYR A 177 8.20 9.94 19.46
CA TYR A 177 8.87 9.24 20.54
C TYR A 177 9.26 10.18 21.68
N LYS A 178 9.42 9.62 22.87
CA LYS A 178 9.97 10.33 24.02
C LYS A 178 10.97 9.45 24.76
N ALA A 179 11.83 10.09 25.52
CA ALA A 179 12.82 9.46 26.35
C ALA A 179 12.49 9.66 27.84
N TYR A 180 12.93 8.71 28.66
CA TYR A 180 12.93 8.83 30.10
C TYR A 180 14.38 9.04 30.56
N ALA A 181 14.63 10.06 31.36
CA ALA A 181 15.92 10.28 32.01
C ALA A 181 16.04 9.45 33.29
N ALA A 182 17.20 9.46 33.93
CA ALA A 182 17.33 9.03 35.32
C ALA A 182 16.31 9.78 36.20
N GLY A 183 15.72 9.08 37.17
CA GLY A 183 14.65 9.56 38.04
C GLY A 183 13.26 9.45 37.41
N GLY A 184 13.13 8.89 36.20
CA GLY A 184 11.84 8.68 35.54
C GLY A 184 11.24 9.92 34.88
N LYS A 185 11.95 11.05 34.88
CA LYS A 185 11.51 12.27 34.19
C LYS A 185 11.38 12.02 32.69
N GLU A 186 10.21 12.26 32.13
CA GLU A 186 9.96 12.11 30.70
C GLU A 186 10.21 13.40 29.91
N SER A 187 10.66 13.26 28.67
CA SER A 187 10.67 14.34 27.70
C SER A 187 9.29 14.54 27.07
N PRO A 188 9.03 15.70 26.43
CA PRO A 188 7.93 15.82 25.49
C PRO A 188 8.03 14.79 24.35
N TRP A 189 6.90 14.54 23.68
CA TRP A 189 6.89 13.79 22.42
C TRP A 189 7.67 14.58 21.37
N THR A 190 8.58 13.87 20.70
CA THR A 190 9.49 14.37 19.68
C THR A 190 9.05 13.82 18.34
N ALA A 191 8.94 14.69 17.33
CA ALA A 191 8.55 14.31 15.98
C ALA A 191 9.66 13.50 15.27
N GLY A 192 9.24 12.63 14.35
CA GLY A 192 10.12 11.82 13.50
C GLY A 192 11.29 12.60 12.90
N GLY A 193 12.49 12.05 13.03
CA GLY A 193 13.75 12.62 12.53
C GLY A 193 14.39 13.66 13.47
N SER A 194 13.71 14.13 14.50
CA SER A 194 14.27 15.07 15.48
C SER A 194 15.02 14.36 16.61
N PHE A 195 16.11 14.94 17.11
CA PHE A 195 16.90 14.29 18.15
C PHE A 195 16.23 14.38 19.54
N CYS A 196 16.08 13.26 20.23
CA CYS A 196 15.51 13.14 21.57
C CYS A 196 16.60 12.72 22.57
N GLY A 197 16.82 13.50 23.63
CA GLY A 197 17.89 13.28 24.62
C GLY A 197 18.98 14.34 24.55
N SER A 198 20.22 13.96 24.85
CA SER A 198 21.37 14.87 24.83
C SER A 198 22.58 14.26 24.13
N LYS A 199 23.56 15.09 23.75
CA LYS A 199 24.86 14.65 23.22
C LYS A 199 25.98 15.24 24.06
N GLY A 200 26.95 14.40 24.45
CA GLY A 200 28.16 14.80 25.17
C GLY A 200 27.92 15.27 26.61
N ARG A 201 26.71 15.09 27.15
CA ARG A 201 26.37 15.54 28.51
C ARG A 201 26.48 14.43 29.56
N ARG A 202 26.85 13.21 29.15
CA ARG A 202 26.95 12.03 30.03
C ARG A 202 25.65 11.73 30.80
N GLN A 203 24.51 12.11 30.24
CA GLN A 203 23.19 11.82 30.79
C GLN A 203 22.61 10.61 30.06
N HIS A 204 22.43 9.51 30.76
CA HIS A 204 21.83 8.30 30.19
C HIS A 204 20.31 8.36 30.19
N LEU A 205 19.73 7.63 29.24
CA LEU A 205 18.31 7.34 29.23
C LEU A 205 18.02 6.10 30.09
N SER A 206 16.85 6.08 30.73
CA SER A 206 16.31 4.96 31.51
C SER A 206 15.15 4.23 30.81
N GLY A 207 14.78 4.70 29.62
CA GLY A 207 13.75 4.08 28.80
C GLY A 207 13.24 4.99 27.68
N ILE A 208 12.30 4.47 26.91
CA ILE A 208 11.68 5.16 25.77
C ILE A 208 10.19 4.84 25.67
N ALA A 209 9.46 5.64 24.90
CA ALA A 209 8.16 5.27 24.35
C ALA A 209 8.08 5.74 22.90
N VAL A 210 7.46 4.94 22.03
CA VAL A 210 7.36 5.21 20.59
C VAL A 210 5.93 4.95 20.13
N ARG A 211 5.35 5.88 19.36
CA ARG A 211 3.99 5.75 18.81
C ARG A 211 3.94 6.16 17.35
N LEU A 212 2.89 5.72 16.67
CA LEU A 212 2.54 6.17 15.33
C LEU A 212 1.62 7.38 15.39
N HIS A 213 1.68 8.22 14.36
CA HIS A 213 0.85 9.41 14.19
C HIS A 213 0.54 9.61 12.69
N GLY A 214 -0.51 10.35 12.36
CA GLY A 214 -0.96 10.59 10.97
C GLY A 214 -2.20 9.76 10.60
N LYS A 215 -2.81 10.08 9.45
CA LYS A 215 -4.11 9.50 9.02
C LYS A 215 -4.11 7.99 8.88
N HIS A 216 -2.97 7.38 8.57
CA HIS A 216 -2.88 5.94 8.38
C HIS A 216 -2.37 5.18 9.61
N ALA A 217 -2.18 5.84 10.76
CA ALA A 217 -1.59 5.23 11.95
C ALA A 217 -2.34 3.97 12.41
N GLU A 218 -3.68 3.97 12.34
CA GLU A 218 -4.53 2.84 12.76
C GLU A 218 -4.35 1.57 11.90
N GLN A 219 -3.68 1.65 10.75
CA GLN A 219 -3.43 0.51 9.88
C GLN A 219 -2.15 -0.27 10.25
N PHE A 220 -1.39 0.24 11.22
CA PHE A 220 -0.08 -0.27 11.58
C PHE A 220 0.10 -0.35 13.09
N ASP A 221 0.99 -1.24 13.50
CA ASP A 221 1.49 -1.33 14.87
C ASP A 221 2.99 -1.01 14.90
N ILE A 222 3.44 -0.33 15.96
CA ILE A 222 4.87 -0.16 16.25
C ILE A 222 5.23 -0.90 17.54
N GLY A 223 6.16 -1.85 17.43
CA GLY A 223 6.68 -2.65 18.52
C GLY A 223 8.16 -2.38 18.78
N TYR A 224 8.55 -2.28 20.05
CA TYR A 224 9.92 -1.98 20.44
C TYR A 224 10.37 -2.69 21.70
N LYS A 225 11.69 -2.95 21.78
CA LYS A 225 12.39 -3.52 22.92
C LYS A 225 13.54 -2.60 23.34
N ALA A 226 13.91 -2.68 24.61
CA ALA A 226 15.10 -2.03 25.15
C ALA A 226 15.99 -3.05 25.87
N ALA A 227 17.30 -2.84 25.82
CA ALA A 227 18.29 -3.54 26.61
C ALA A 227 19.01 -2.56 27.53
N PHE A 228 19.37 -3.02 28.72
CA PHE A 228 19.94 -2.21 29.78
C PHE A 228 21.26 -2.76 30.31
N ALA A 229 22.08 -1.91 30.92
CA ALA A 229 23.40 -2.26 31.42
C ALA A 229 23.38 -3.29 32.58
N SER A 230 22.24 -3.43 33.28
CA SER A 230 21.99 -4.53 34.22
C SER A 230 21.95 -5.92 33.58
N GLY A 231 21.79 -5.99 32.25
CA GLY A 231 21.49 -7.21 31.50
C GLY A 231 19.99 -7.43 31.26
N HIS A 232 19.12 -6.56 31.79
CA HIS A 232 17.68 -6.63 31.52
C HIS A 232 17.37 -6.33 30.05
N VAL A 233 16.51 -7.14 29.44
CA VAL A 233 15.92 -6.90 28.12
C VAL A 233 14.41 -6.96 28.26
N THR A 234 13.71 -5.92 27.82
CA THR A 234 12.25 -5.86 27.96
C THR A 234 11.56 -6.86 27.04
N ASP A 235 10.31 -7.22 27.35
CA ASP A 235 9.37 -7.70 26.34
C ASP A 235 9.06 -6.60 25.30
N VAL A 236 8.35 -6.97 24.24
CA VAL A 236 7.90 -6.00 23.23
C VAL A 236 6.85 -5.08 23.85
N ARG A 237 7.13 -3.78 23.83
CA ARG A 237 6.18 -2.70 24.12
C ARG A 237 5.63 -2.13 22.84
N ARG A 238 4.42 -1.58 22.88
CA ARG A 238 3.71 -1.13 21.68
C ARG A 238 3.12 0.26 21.83
N ASN A 239 3.00 0.97 20.70
CA ASN A 239 2.10 2.11 20.52
C ASN A 239 2.05 3.12 21.69
N GLY A 240 3.22 3.54 22.19
CA GLY A 240 3.35 4.55 23.24
C GLY A 240 3.52 4.02 24.66
N GLU A 241 3.48 2.69 24.86
CA GLU A 241 3.80 2.06 26.15
C GLU A 241 5.24 2.37 26.59
N ARG A 242 5.44 2.58 27.90
CA ARG A 242 6.79 2.79 28.44
C ARG A 242 7.63 1.50 28.30
N CYS A 243 8.79 1.63 27.67
CA CYS A 243 9.81 0.59 27.55
C CYS A 243 11.02 0.99 28.41
N GLY A 244 11.07 0.46 29.63
CA GLY A 244 12.04 0.78 30.67
C GLY A 244 12.36 -0.45 31.52
N SER A 245 13.50 -0.44 32.20
CA SER A 245 13.87 -1.45 33.20
C SER A 245 13.00 -1.31 34.46
N PRO A 246 12.73 -2.41 35.19
CA PRO A 246 12.15 -2.32 36.53
C PRO A 246 13.10 -1.68 37.55
N GLU A 247 14.41 -1.74 37.31
CA GLU A 247 15.41 -1.10 38.17
C GLU A 247 15.45 0.42 37.95
N ALA A 248 15.42 1.17 39.05
CA ALA A 248 15.50 2.61 38.98
C ALA A 248 16.86 3.05 38.41
N ASN A 249 16.84 3.96 37.42
CA ASN A 249 18.03 4.53 36.79
C ASN A 249 18.90 3.55 36.00
N ASP A 250 18.41 2.36 35.68
CA ASP A 250 19.13 1.45 34.80
C ASP A 250 19.44 2.11 33.45
N VAL A 251 20.62 1.80 32.92
CA VAL A 251 21.19 2.52 31.77
C VAL A 251 20.73 1.86 30.49
N LEU A 252 20.02 2.59 29.64
CA LEU A 252 19.64 2.13 28.30
C LEU A 252 20.89 2.01 27.41
N VAL A 253 21.14 0.81 26.87
CA VAL A 253 22.32 0.52 26.03
C VAL A 253 21.97 0.09 24.61
N ALA A 254 20.74 -0.41 24.38
CA ALA A 254 20.26 -0.71 23.03
C ALA A 254 18.74 -0.60 22.91
N ILE A 255 18.28 -0.28 21.70
CA ILE A 255 16.86 -0.21 21.33
C ILE A 255 16.64 -1.04 20.05
N ARG A 256 15.53 -1.77 19.95
CA ARG A 256 15.09 -2.38 18.69
C ARG A 256 13.67 -1.97 18.39
N VAL A 257 13.41 -1.47 17.18
CA VAL A 257 12.08 -0.99 16.77
C VAL A 257 11.66 -1.70 15.48
N LYS A 258 10.39 -2.11 15.41
CA LYS A 258 9.78 -2.73 14.24
C LYS A 258 8.38 -2.17 14.03
N ILE A 259 7.99 -2.03 12.77
CA ILE A 259 6.63 -1.68 12.36
C ILE A 259 6.03 -2.84 11.57
N SER A 260 4.75 -3.11 11.76
CA SER A 260 4.00 -4.16 11.05
C SER A 260 2.66 -3.64 10.56
N ALA A 261 2.18 -4.17 9.43
CA ALA A 261 0.82 -3.91 8.96
C ALA A 261 -0.16 -4.80 9.75
N GLY A 262 -1.22 -4.19 10.29
CA GLY A 262 -2.28 -4.89 11.04
C GLY A 262 -2.09 -4.90 12.56
N MET A 263 -3.23 -4.84 13.27
CA MET A 263 -3.35 -5.17 14.69
C MET A 263 -3.16 -6.69 14.86
N PHE A 264 -2.30 -7.11 15.78
CA PHE A 264 -2.24 -8.51 16.23
C PHE A 264 -3.49 -8.92 17.00
#